data_AF-A0A7C4QAC9-F1
#
_entry.id   AF-A0A7C4QAC9-F1
#
_cell.length_a   1.000
_cell.length_b   1.000
_cell.length_c   1.000
_cell.angle_alpha   90.00
_cell.angle_beta   90.00
_cell.angle_gamma   90.00
#
_symmetry.space_group_name_H-M   'P 1'
#
loop_
_entity.id
_entity.type
_entity.pdbx_description
1 polymer ?
#
loop_
_entity_poly.entity_id
_entity_poly.type
_entity_poly.pdbx_seq_one_letter_code
_entity_poly.pdbx_strand_id
1 'polypeptide(L)'
;MEQILQFYTHIAAILSGMIFWVGFFVFGLIAYRYSRVFNKQTFYLFMMIAPSGILIYSILLILKIAVATNNPSLNNIIQITAYMFFVLSVVFTLISFLKFNDVLNVLLKYKGEK
;
A
#
# COMPACT_ATOMS: atom_id res chain seq x y z
N MET A 1 18.11 -25.09 -6.72
CA MET A 1 16.79 -25.11 -6.04
C MET A 1 16.50 -23.76 -5.38
N GLU A 2 17.46 -23.14 -4.69
CA GLU A 2 17.30 -21.84 -4.01
C GLU A 2 16.95 -20.67 -4.94
N GLN A 3 17.56 -20.56 -6.13
CA GLN A 3 17.26 -19.48 -7.07
C GLN A 3 15.82 -19.51 -7.59
N ILE A 4 15.30 -20.71 -7.84
CA ILE A 4 13.91 -20.91 -8.30
C ILE A 4 12.94 -20.49 -7.19
N LEU A 5 13.23 -20.85 -5.94
CA LEU A 5 12.42 -20.43 -4.79
C LEU A 5 12.40 -18.91 -4.63
N GLN A 6 13.56 -18.25 -4.70
CA GLN A 6 13.66 -16.79 -4.60
C GLN A 6 12.86 -16.07 -5.70
N PHE A 7 12.88 -16.61 -6.92
CA PHE A 7 12.10 -16.08 -8.03
C PHE A 7 10.59 -16.14 -7.75
N TYR A 8 10.08 -17.28 -7.28
CA TYR A 8 8.66 -17.43 -6.91
C TYR A 8 8.28 -16.50 -5.76
N THR A 9 9.13 -16.36 -4.74
CA THR A 9 8.88 -15.46 -3.62
C THR A 9 8.77 -14.00 -4.09
N HIS A 10 9.63 -13.57 -5.01
CA HIS A 10 9.55 -12.21 -5.54
C HIS A 10 8.31 -11.97 -6.39
N ILE A 11 7.91 -12.93 -7.23
CA ILE A 11 6.65 -12.85 -7.99
C ILE A 11 5.44 -12.77 -7.06
N ALA A 12 5.39 -13.65 -6.05
CA ALA A 12 4.32 -13.67 -5.07
C ALA A 12 4.22 -12.33 -4.32
N ALA A 13 5.36 -11.74 -3.95
CA ALA A 13 5.42 -10.43 -3.31
C ALA A 13 4.88 -9.32 -4.21
N ILE A 14 5.26 -9.30 -5.50
CA ILE A 14 4.79 -8.30 -6.48
C ILE A 14 3.27 -8.42 -6.67
N LEU A 15 2.75 -9.63 -6.88
CA LEU A 15 1.32 -9.88 -7.08
C LEU A 15 0.51 -9.49 -5.85
N SER A 16 0.98 -9.87 -4.66
CA SER A 16 0.32 -9.51 -3.39
C SER A 16 0.31 -8.00 -3.19
N GLY A 17 1.42 -7.31 -3.50
CA GLY A 17 1.51 -5.85 -3.43
C GLY A 17 0.51 -5.15 -4.35
N MET A 18 0.35 -5.64 -5.59
CA MET A 18 -0.63 -5.11 -6.54
C MET A 18 -2.08 -5.30 -6.04
N ILE A 19 -2.42 -6.51 -5.59
CA ILE A 19 -3.76 -6.82 -5.05
C ILE A 19 -4.05 -5.94 -3.84
N PHE A 20 -3.08 -5.80 -2.94
CA PHE A 20 -3.20 -4.96 -1.75
C PHE A 20 -3.44 -3.49 -2.10
N TRP A 21 -2.69 -2.96 -3.07
CA TRP A 21 -2.87 -1.59 -3.55
C TRP A 21 -4.27 -1.37 -4.14
N VAL A 22 -4.76 -2.28 -4.97
CA VAL A 22 -6.11 -2.21 -5.54
C VAL A 22 -7.18 -2.23 -4.45
N GLY A 23 -7.01 -3.04 -3.40
CA GLY A 23 -7.93 -3.08 -2.26
C GLY A 23 -8.07 -1.72 -1.57
N PHE A 24 -6.95 -1.07 -1.25
CA PHE A 24 -6.96 0.27 -0.65
C PHE A 24 -7.47 1.35 -1.61
N PHE A 25 -7.20 1.22 -2.90
CA PHE A 25 -7.76 2.11 -3.91
C PHE A 25 -9.30 2.03 -3.93
N VAL A 26 -9.88 0.83 -3.89
CA VAL A 26 -11.33 0.63 -3.80
C VAL A 26 -11.89 1.20 -2.50
N PHE A 27 -11.23 0.98 -1.36
CA PHE A 27 -11.67 1.60 -0.11
C PHE A 27 -11.64 3.13 -0.17
N GLY A 28 -10.63 3.71 -0.80
CA GLY A 28 -10.55 5.15 -1.05
C GLY A 28 -11.68 5.67 -1.94
N LEU A 29 -12.07 4.92 -2.98
CA LEU A 29 -13.25 5.26 -3.80
C LEU A 29 -14.55 5.22 -3.00
N ILE A 30 -14.70 4.23 -2.12
CA ILE A 30 -15.84 4.16 -1.20
C ILE A 30 -15.84 5.41 -0.31
N ALA A 31 -14.71 5.73 0.33
CA ALA A 31 -14.56 6.92 1.17
C ALA A 31 -14.87 8.22 0.41
N TYR A 32 -14.50 8.31 -0.88
CA TYR A 32 -14.84 9.45 -1.74
C TYR A 32 -16.35 9.59 -1.93
N ARG A 33 -17.04 8.48 -2.23
CA ARG A 33 -18.50 8.48 -2.37
C ARG A 33 -19.18 8.88 -1.07
N TYR A 34 -18.72 8.38 0.07
CA TYR A 34 -19.20 8.80 1.39
C TYR A 34 -18.99 10.30 1.62
N SER A 35 -17.81 10.83 1.27
CA SER A 35 -17.52 12.26 1.41
C SER A 35 -18.50 13.13 0.64
N ARG A 36 -18.83 12.73 -0.60
CA ARG A 36 -19.80 13.45 -1.43
C ARG A 36 -21.23 13.37 -0.92
N VAL A 37 -21.65 12.24 -0.36
CA VAL A 37 -23.02 12.05 0.12
C VAL A 37 -23.26 12.77 1.45
N PHE A 38 -22.31 12.66 2.40
CA PHE A 38 -22.45 13.24 3.73
C PHE A 38 -21.84 14.65 3.86
N ASN A 39 -21.22 15.17 2.80
CA ASN A 39 -20.50 16.45 2.77
C ASN A 39 -19.48 16.59 3.92
N LYS A 40 -18.80 15.49 4.25
CA LYS A 40 -17.75 15.42 5.29
C LYS A 40 -16.44 14.99 4.65
N GLN A 41 -15.33 15.59 5.07
CA GLN A 41 -14.02 15.24 4.56
C GLN A 41 -13.58 13.88 5.14
N THR A 42 -13.50 12.85 4.29
CA THR A 42 -13.10 11.48 4.68
C THR A 42 -11.62 11.19 4.43
N PHE A 43 -10.83 12.21 4.04
CA PHE A 43 -9.43 12.07 3.63
C PHE A 43 -9.19 10.99 2.56
N TYR A 44 -10.20 10.75 1.70
CA TYR A 44 -10.20 9.66 0.70
C TYR A 44 -8.94 9.62 -0.18
N LEU A 45 -8.41 10.78 -0.58
CA LEU A 45 -7.22 10.87 -1.43
C LEU A 45 -5.96 10.36 -0.72
N PHE A 46 -5.83 10.62 0.58
CA PHE A 46 -4.74 10.08 1.39
C PHE A 46 -4.83 8.56 1.46
N MET A 47 -6.05 8.01 1.56
CA MET A 47 -6.30 6.57 1.62
C MET A 47 -6.01 5.83 0.31
N MET A 48 -6.27 6.47 -0.82
CA MET A 48 -5.94 5.94 -2.15
C MET A 48 -4.43 5.92 -2.39
N ILE A 49 -3.71 6.93 -1.91
CA ILE A 49 -2.27 7.12 -2.22
C ILE A 49 -1.36 6.48 -1.17
N ALA A 50 -1.80 6.36 0.09
CA ALA A 50 -1.04 5.75 1.17
C ALA A 50 -0.37 4.39 0.82
N PRO A 51 -1.04 3.43 0.14
CA PRO A 51 -0.41 2.17 -0.25
C PRO A 51 0.56 2.29 -1.43
N SER A 52 0.75 3.45 -2.06
CA SER A 52 1.57 3.59 -3.28
C SER A 52 3.04 3.22 -3.08
N GLY A 53 3.56 3.29 -1.85
CA GLY A 53 4.90 2.81 -1.52
C GLY A 53 5.09 1.31 -1.82
N ILE A 54 4.02 0.51 -1.77
CA ILE A 54 4.08 -0.91 -2.15
C ILE A 54 4.29 -1.12 -3.66
N LEU A 55 3.84 -0.17 -4.49
CA LEU A 55 4.10 -0.23 -5.93
C LEU A 55 5.58 0.06 -6.21
N ILE A 56 6.17 1.04 -5.51
CA ILE A 56 7.60 1.34 -5.59
C ILE A 56 8.42 0.14 -5.12
N TYR A 57 8.02 -0.50 -4.02
CA TYR A 57 8.61 -1.76 -3.55
C TYR A 57 8.59 -2.84 -4.64
N SER A 58 7.44 -3.05 -5.29
CA SER A 58 7.30 -4.04 -6.38
C SER A 58 8.19 -3.72 -7.57
N ILE A 59 8.28 -2.45 -7.98
CA ILE A 59 9.17 -2.02 -9.08
C ILE A 59 10.64 -2.28 -8.73
N LEU A 60 11.05 -1.97 -7.50
CA LEU A 60 12.42 -2.22 -7.04
C LEU A 60 12.74 -3.71 -6.98
N LEU A 61 11.80 -4.58 -6.62
CA LEU A 61 11.99 -6.03 -6.70
C LEU A 61 12.12 -6.52 -8.15
N ILE A 62 11.38 -5.95 -9.10
CA ILE A 62 11.54 -6.28 -10.52
C ILE A 62 12.94 -5.88 -11.00
N LEU A 63 13.39 -4.68 -10.64
CA LEU A 63 14.76 -4.22 -10.95
C LEU A 63 15.82 -5.10 -10.32
N LYS A 64 15.59 -5.57 -9.09
CA LYS A 64 16.46 -6.53 -8.40
C LYS A 64 16.63 -7.79 -9.23
N ILE A 65 15.54 -8.39 -9.72
CA ILE A 65 15.59 -9.60 -10.56
C ILE A 65 16.33 -9.33 -11.88
N ALA A 66 16.09 -8.18 -12.51
CA ALA A 66 16.70 -7.84 -13.79
C ALA A 66 18.21 -7.56 -13.71
N VAL A 67 18.69 -7.01 -12.58
CA VAL A 67 20.09 -6.58 -12.39
C VAL A 67 20.92 -7.61 -11.58
N ALA A 68 20.28 -8.61 -10.98
CA ALA A 68 20.86 -9.57 -10.02
C ALA A 68 22.17 -10.25 -10.47
N THR A 69 22.41 -10.36 -11.77
CA THR A 69 23.50 -11.18 -12.33
C THR A 69 24.89 -10.52 -12.31
N ASN A 70 24.99 -9.19 -12.18
CA ASN A 70 26.25 -8.49 -12.46
C ASN A 70 26.92 -7.80 -11.27
N ASN A 71 26.20 -7.49 -10.18
CA ASN A 71 26.81 -6.79 -9.04
C ASN A 71 26.08 -7.05 -7.69
N PRO A 72 26.67 -7.84 -6.77
CA PRO A 72 26.02 -8.17 -5.49
C PRO A 72 25.86 -6.96 -4.56
N SER A 73 26.72 -5.94 -4.66
CA SER A 73 26.60 -4.72 -3.85
C SER A 73 25.36 -3.89 -4.20
N LEU A 74 25.08 -3.73 -5.50
CA LEU A 74 23.88 -3.05 -5.99
C LEU A 74 22.60 -3.80 -5.61
N ASN A 75 22.65 -5.13 -5.64
CA ASN A 75 21.52 -5.98 -5.26
C ASN A 75 21.07 -5.72 -3.81
N ASN A 76 22.03 -5.64 -2.87
CA ASN A 76 21.75 -5.33 -1.47
C ASN A 76 21.16 -3.92 -1.31
N ILE A 77 21.69 -2.92 -2.03
CA ILE A 77 21.18 -1.54 -1.97
C ILE A 77 19.73 -1.46 -2.45
N ILE A 78 19.42 -2.10 -3.59
CA ILE A 78 18.05 -2.16 -4.13
C ILE A 78 17.10 -2.82 -3.12
N GLN A 79 17.54 -3.91 -2.49
CA GLN A 79 16.73 -4.63 -1.51
C GLN A 79 16.45 -3.79 -0.25
N ILE A 80 17.45 -3.13 0.32
CA ILE A 80 17.28 -2.23 1.47
C ILE A 80 16.32 -1.10 1.12
N THR A 81 16.51 -0.49 -0.06
CA THR A 81 15.66 0.60 -0.55
C THR A 81 14.22 0.15 -0.72
N ALA A 82 14.01 -1.05 -1.28
CA ALA A 82 12.67 -1.62 -1.42
C ALA A 82 11.99 -1.77 -0.06
N TYR A 83 12.67 -2.34 0.93
CA TYR A 83 12.10 -2.51 2.27
C TYR A 83 11.79 -1.19 2.97
N MET A 84 12.60 -0.15 2.76
CA MET A 84 12.29 1.19 3.28
C MET A 84 10.97 1.72 2.72
N PHE A 85 10.74 1.61 1.40
CA PHE A 85 9.47 2.01 0.78
C PHE A 85 8.29 1.17 1.26
N PHE A 86 8.51 -0.13 1.49
CA PHE A 86 7.49 -1.01 2.05
C PHE A 86 7.07 -0.56 3.46
N VAL A 87 8.03 -0.31 4.36
CA VAL A 87 7.75 0.15 5.73
C VAL A 87 7.04 1.50 5.72
N LEU A 88 7.50 2.45 4.90
CA LEU A 88 6.83 3.74 4.75
C LEU A 88 5.38 3.58 4.27
N SER A 89 5.15 2.68 3.31
CA SER A 89 3.81 2.35 2.85
C SER A 89 2.94 1.86 4.01
N VAL A 90 3.42 0.91 4.81
CA VAL A 90 2.67 0.37 5.96
C VAL A 90 2.30 1.47 6.94
N VAL A 91 3.24 2.35 7.28
CA VAL A 91 2.99 3.47 8.20
C VAL A 91 1.91 4.41 7.65
N PHE A 92 2.02 4.82 6.38
CA PHE A 92 1.01 5.70 5.78
C PHE A 92 -0.36 5.03 5.66
N THR A 93 -0.39 3.74 5.31
CA THR A 93 -1.63 2.97 5.22
C THR A 93 -2.30 2.86 6.60
N LEU A 94 -1.54 2.62 7.66
CA LEU A 94 -2.05 2.58 9.03
C LEU A 94 -2.62 3.93 9.47
N ILE A 95 -1.88 5.03 9.25
CA ILE A 95 -2.35 6.39 9.58
C ILE A 95 -3.64 6.70 8.82
N SER A 96 -3.73 6.32 7.54
CA SER A 96 -4.92 6.57 6.75
C SER A 96 -6.13 5.81 7.26
N PHE A 97 -5.93 4.56 7.68
CA PHE A 97 -6.98 3.73 8.22
C PHE A 97 -7.52 4.28 9.54
N LEU A 98 -6.63 4.71 10.45
CA LEU A 98 -7.02 5.33 11.72
C LEU A 98 -7.86 6.59 11.49
N LYS A 99 -7.41 7.50 10.60
CA LYS A 99 -8.17 8.70 10.25
C LYS A 99 -9.54 8.39 9.66
N PHE A 100 -9.64 7.37 8.82
CA PHE A 100 -10.93 6.95 8.26
C PHE A 100 -11.87 6.38 9.33
N ASN A 101 -11.32 5.60 10.27
CA ASN A 101 -12.08 5.05 11.38
C ASN A 101 -12.64 6.13 12.32
N ASP A 102 -11.87 7.18 12.58
CA ASP A 102 -12.35 8.33 13.37
C ASP A 102 -13.56 9.01 12.71
N VAL A 103 -13.49 9.24 11.40
CA VAL A 103 -14.61 9.82 10.63
C VAL A 103 -15.83 8.90 10.64
N LEU A 104 -15.61 7.59 10.47
CA LEU A 104 -16.69 6.61 10.50
C LEU A 104 -17.37 6.55 11.87
N ASN A 105 -16.61 6.59 12.96
CA ASN A 105 -17.13 6.55 14.32
C ASN A 105 -18.00 7.78 14.63
N VAL A 106 -17.56 8.97 14.20
CA VAL A 106 -18.37 10.20 14.28
C VAL A 106 -19.70 10.04 13.54
N LEU A 107 -19.68 9.48 12.33
CA LEU A 107 -20.90 9.27 11.53
C LEU A 107 -21.85 8.23 12.13
N LEU A 108 -21.30 7.15 12.72
CA LEU A 108 -22.10 6.13 13.41
C LEU A 108 -22.79 6.69 14.65
N LYS A 109 -22.12 7.58 15.40
CA LYS A 109 -22.72 8.27 16.55
C LYS A 109 -23.95 9.09 16.15
N TYR A 110 -23.89 9.83 15.04
CA TYR A 110 -25.04 10.59 14.52
C TYR A 110 -26.20 9.72 14.03
N LYS A 111 -25.95 8.46 13.67
CA LYS A 111 -27.00 7.51 13.28
C LYS A 111 -27.78 6.98 14.48
N GLY A 112 -27.15 6.88 15.66
CA GLY A 112 -27.78 6.41 16.89
C GLY A 112 -28.59 7.47 17.66
N GLU A 113 -28.47 8.75 17.28
CA GLU A 113 -29.22 9.87 17.87
C GLU A 113 -30.52 10.21 17.09
N LYS A 114 -30.93 9.35 16.15
CA LYS A 114 -32.25 9.39 15.49
C LYS A 114 -33.11 8.24 15.98
#